data_AF-A0A5J4PII2-F1
#
_entry.id   AF-A0A5J4PII2-F1
#
_cell.length_a   1.000
_cell.length_b   1.000
_cell.length_c   1.000
_cell.angle_alpha   90.00
_cell.angle_beta   90.00
_cell.angle_gamma   90.00
#
_symmetry.space_group_name_H-M   'P 1'
#
loop_
_entity.id
_entity.type
_entity.pdbx_description
1 polymer ?
#
loop_
_entity_poly.entity_id
_entity_poly.type
_entity_poly.pdbx_seq_one_letter_code
_entity_poly.pdbx_strand_id
1 'polypeptide(L)'
;MKRCLYLSLLFFACITVSASGGNDKQGIIRIKSVKFALPLVEQWISGYAKVKPDARIVIVDAAAEEIDIQLLISDVPKDSLHSDHFYSSVGRYAILPIAGKNNVLLNDFNKKKLNSKRLKELFFEKDLADDDYESTKDKYHATVYSGYHSSSVTQPFAVHFGYEPSNMKGKKISGDDIYLINAVQKDTTGVSFNNLNYIFDLNSRQLKNEIVILPLD
;
A
#
# COMPACT_ATOMS: atom_id res chain seq x y z
N MET A 1 81.67 -21.48 -41.56
CA MET A 1 80.79 -20.96 -42.63
C MET A 1 79.47 -21.74 -42.60
N LYS A 2 78.35 -21.03 -42.83
CA LYS A 2 76.95 -21.47 -42.91
C LYS A 2 76.17 -21.52 -41.57
N ARG A 3 75.55 -20.36 -41.33
CA ARG A 3 74.37 -20.11 -40.48
C ARG A 3 73.18 -20.92 -40.98
N CYS A 4 72.34 -21.43 -40.08
CA CYS A 4 70.88 -21.61 -40.27
C CYS A 4 70.27 -21.89 -38.89
N LEU A 5 69.83 -20.85 -38.18
CA LEU A 5 68.46 -20.32 -38.18
C LEU A 5 67.55 -21.11 -37.23
N TYR A 6 67.39 -20.57 -36.02
CA TYR A 6 66.40 -20.94 -35.02
C TYR A 6 64.98 -20.85 -35.59
N LEU A 7 64.14 -21.85 -35.36
CA LEU A 7 62.69 -21.70 -35.43
C LEU A 7 62.07 -22.32 -34.16
N SER A 8 61.92 -21.48 -33.14
CA SER A 8 61.05 -21.72 -31.99
C SER A 8 59.61 -21.54 -32.47
N LEU A 9 58.83 -22.62 -32.51
CA LEU A 9 57.39 -22.55 -32.79
C LEU A 9 56.65 -22.38 -31.45
N LEU A 10 56.55 -21.14 -30.99
CA LEU A 10 55.68 -20.73 -29.90
C LEU A 10 54.25 -20.69 -30.42
N PHE A 11 53.45 -21.69 -30.08
CA PHE A 11 52.03 -21.75 -30.40
C PHE A 11 51.27 -20.79 -29.47
N PHE A 12 51.27 -19.51 -29.81
CA PHE A 12 50.46 -18.50 -29.12
C PHE A 12 49.03 -18.62 -29.64
N ALA A 13 48.21 -19.41 -28.96
CA ALA A 13 46.78 -19.44 -29.19
C ALA A 13 46.18 -18.10 -28.75
N CYS A 14 46.07 -17.16 -29.69
CA CYS A 14 45.21 -15.99 -29.55
C CYS A 14 43.75 -16.49 -29.47
N ILE A 15 43.26 -16.69 -28.25
CA ILE A 15 41.82 -16.70 -28.00
C ILE A 15 41.35 -15.27 -28.25
N THR A 16 40.80 -15.03 -29.43
CA THR A 16 39.96 -13.86 -29.69
C THR A 16 38.75 -13.98 -28.76
N VAL A 17 38.82 -13.31 -27.61
CA VAL A 17 37.62 -12.98 -26.85
C VAL A 17 36.84 -12.02 -27.74
N SER A 18 35.87 -12.55 -28.47
CA SER A 18 34.79 -11.74 -29.01
C SER A 18 34.07 -11.14 -27.81
N ALA A 19 34.48 -9.93 -27.43
CA ALA A 19 33.65 -9.05 -26.63
C ALA A 19 32.40 -8.79 -27.47
N SER A 20 31.37 -9.59 -27.25
CA SER A 20 30.03 -9.31 -27.72
C SER A 20 29.55 -8.06 -26.97
N GLY A 21 29.97 -6.89 -27.46
CA GLY A 21 29.32 -5.62 -27.24
C GLY A 21 27.95 -5.67 -27.91
N GLY A 22 27.00 -6.32 -27.27
CA GLY A 22 25.58 -6.21 -27.55
C GLY A 22 24.97 -5.31 -26.49
N ASN A 23 24.89 -4.02 -26.80
CA ASN A 23 24.17 -3.00 -26.04
C ASN A 23 22.81 -3.50 -25.53
N ASP A 24 22.60 -3.28 -24.23
CA ASP A 24 21.36 -2.86 -23.58
C ASP A 24 20.06 -3.04 -24.38
N LYS A 25 19.45 -4.22 -24.22
CA LYS A 25 17.99 -4.31 -24.15
C LYS A 25 17.55 -4.40 -22.68
N GLN A 26 18.03 -3.50 -21.82
CA GLN A 26 17.32 -3.27 -20.57
C GLN A 26 16.02 -2.56 -20.92
N GLY A 27 15.00 -3.38 -21.23
CA GLY A 27 13.63 -2.92 -21.39
C GLY A 27 13.18 -2.14 -20.15
N ILE A 28 12.22 -1.25 -20.35
CA ILE A 28 11.63 -0.48 -19.26
C ILE A 28 10.85 -1.45 -18.37
N ILE A 29 11.18 -1.51 -17.07
CA ILE A 29 10.39 -2.22 -16.06
C ILE A 29 9.26 -1.29 -15.61
N ARG A 30 8.01 -1.70 -15.83
CA ARG A 30 6.80 -0.93 -15.52
C ARG A 30 6.17 -1.46 -14.24
N ILE A 31 6.10 -0.60 -13.23
CA ILE A 31 5.51 -0.93 -11.94
C ILE A 31 4.14 -0.25 -11.80
N LYS A 32 3.08 -1.03 -11.62
CA LYS A 32 1.79 -0.53 -11.17
C LYS A 32 1.75 -0.57 -9.65
N SER A 33 1.72 0.60 -9.02
CA SER A 33 1.64 0.74 -7.57
C SER A 33 0.24 1.10 -7.10
N VAL A 34 -0.05 0.78 -5.84
CA VAL A 34 -1.18 1.35 -5.11
C VAL A 34 -0.82 2.73 -4.57
N LYS A 35 -1.79 3.65 -4.54
CA LYS A 35 -1.54 5.08 -4.26
C LYS A 35 -0.74 5.32 -2.98
N PHE A 36 -1.13 4.70 -1.88
CA PHE A 36 -0.46 4.92 -0.60
C PHE A 36 0.99 4.42 -0.57
N ALA A 37 1.32 3.40 -1.39
CA ALA A 37 2.64 2.81 -1.45
C ALA A 37 3.58 3.52 -2.45
N LEU A 38 3.08 4.50 -3.22
CA LEU A 38 3.88 5.26 -4.18
C LEU A 38 5.18 5.79 -3.58
N PRO A 39 5.19 6.44 -2.40
CA PRO A 39 6.43 6.94 -1.82
C PRO A 39 7.44 5.82 -1.51
N LEU A 40 6.97 4.63 -1.13
CA LEU A 40 7.83 3.48 -0.87
C LEU A 40 8.43 2.93 -2.17
N VAL A 41 7.62 2.80 -3.22
CA VAL A 41 8.07 2.33 -4.53
C VAL A 41 9.09 3.31 -5.13
N GLU A 42 8.88 4.61 -5.00
CA GLU A 42 9.85 5.63 -5.42
C GLU A 42 11.19 5.48 -4.69
N GLN A 43 11.17 5.21 -3.39
CA GLN A 43 12.38 4.94 -2.61
C GLN A 43 13.07 3.65 -3.06
N TRP A 44 12.32 2.59 -3.39
CA TRP A 44 12.89 1.36 -3.93
C TRP A 44 13.53 1.58 -5.30
N ILE A 45 12.87 2.30 -6.21
CA ILE A 45 13.42 2.65 -7.52
C ILE A 45 14.71 3.46 -7.34
N SER A 46 14.68 4.50 -6.51
CA SER A 46 15.85 5.34 -6.23
C SER A 46 17.00 4.52 -5.59
N GLY A 47 16.68 3.63 -4.66
CA GLY A 47 17.66 2.74 -4.02
C GLY A 47 18.28 1.75 -5.01
N TYR A 48 17.46 1.15 -5.88
CA TYR A 48 17.92 0.19 -6.88
C TYR A 48 18.77 0.85 -7.97
N ALA A 49 18.42 2.07 -8.39
CA ALA A 49 19.20 2.83 -9.37
C ALA A 49 20.65 3.09 -8.92
N LYS A 50 20.91 3.12 -7.60
CA LYS A 50 22.28 3.27 -7.07
C LYS A 50 23.15 2.03 -7.30
N VAL A 51 22.55 0.84 -7.34
CA VAL A 51 23.27 -0.43 -7.56
C VAL A 51 23.21 -0.89 -9.02
N LYS A 52 22.20 -0.46 -9.78
CA LYS A 52 22.05 -0.74 -11.21
C LYS A 52 21.61 0.51 -11.98
N PRO A 53 22.54 1.43 -12.31
CA PRO A 53 22.23 2.73 -12.92
C PRO A 53 21.56 2.63 -14.30
N ASP A 54 21.84 1.56 -15.05
CA ASP A 54 21.29 1.36 -16.40
C ASP A 54 19.85 0.83 -16.39
N ALA A 55 19.34 0.43 -15.22
CA ALA A 55 17.98 -0.06 -15.09
C ALA A 55 16.97 1.09 -15.24
N ARG A 56 16.05 0.96 -16.20
CA ARG A 56 14.94 1.91 -16.38
C ARG A 56 13.68 1.36 -15.75
N ILE A 57 13.30 1.91 -14.60
CA ILE A 57 12.09 1.53 -13.87
C ILE A 57 11.14 2.72 -13.82
N VAL A 58 9.90 2.53 -14.25
CA VAL A 58 8.87 3.59 -14.27
C VAL A 58 7.61 3.13 -13.55
N ILE A 59 6.96 4.07 -12.86
CA ILE A 59 5.63 3.85 -12.30
C ILE A 59 4.61 4.18 -13.39
N VAL A 60 3.66 3.27 -13.63
CA VAL A 60 2.62 3.43 -14.65
C VAL A 60 1.23 3.61 -14.03
N ASP A 61 0.33 4.23 -14.79
CA ASP A 61 -1.07 4.40 -14.40
C ASP A 61 -1.79 3.03 -14.30
N ALA A 62 -2.89 2.99 -13.54
CA ALA A 62 -3.75 1.83 -13.43
C ALA A 62 -4.33 1.35 -14.77
N ALA A 63 -4.49 2.26 -15.74
CA ALA A 63 -4.98 1.96 -17.10
C ALA A 63 -3.90 1.50 -18.09
N ALA A 64 -2.64 1.41 -17.68
CA ALA A 64 -1.57 0.94 -18.58
C ALA A 64 -1.78 -0.53 -18.98
N GLU A 65 -1.60 -0.81 -20.27
CA GLU A 65 -1.77 -2.17 -20.83
C GLU A 65 -0.56 -3.08 -20.55
N GLU A 66 0.63 -2.51 -20.43
CA GLU A 66 1.88 -3.24 -20.17
C GLU A 66 2.34 -3.01 -18.72
N ILE A 67 2.30 -4.07 -17.90
CA ILE A 67 2.70 -4.03 -16.49
C ILE A 67 3.62 -5.22 -16.23
N ASP A 68 4.85 -4.96 -15.76
CA ASP A 68 5.82 -6.00 -15.42
C ASP A 68 5.70 -6.41 -13.94
N ILE A 69 5.39 -5.44 -13.06
CA ILE A 69 5.23 -5.67 -11.62
C ILE A 69 3.98 -4.95 -11.14
N GLN A 70 3.08 -5.65 -10.45
CA GLN A 70 1.91 -5.05 -9.83
C GLN A 70 1.95 -5.24 -8.32
N LEU A 71 1.85 -4.13 -7.58
CA LEU A 71 1.61 -4.17 -6.14
C LEU A 71 0.12 -4.33 -5.89
N LEU A 72 -0.23 -5.30 -5.04
CA LEU A 72 -1.60 -5.60 -4.66
C LEU A 72 -1.78 -5.37 -3.15
N ILE A 73 -2.98 -4.93 -2.77
CA ILE A 73 -3.41 -4.82 -1.37
C ILE A 73 -4.53 -5.84 -1.19
N SER A 74 -4.32 -6.79 -0.27
CA SER A 74 -5.24 -7.91 0.01
C SER A 74 -5.13 -9.08 -0.97
N ASP A 75 -5.78 -10.19 -0.60
CA ASP A 75 -5.43 -11.56 -1.01
C ASP A 75 -5.10 -11.74 -2.48
N VAL A 76 -4.02 -12.48 -2.72
CA VAL A 76 -3.70 -13.06 -4.01
C VAL A 76 -4.97 -13.73 -4.56
N PRO A 77 -5.36 -13.50 -5.83
CA PRO A 77 -6.53 -14.14 -6.41
C PRO A 77 -6.51 -15.65 -6.14
N LYS A 78 -7.65 -16.22 -5.73
CA LYS A 78 -7.76 -17.65 -5.36
C LYS A 78 -7.32 -18.59 -6.50
N ASP A 79 -7.36 -18.12 -7.75
CA ASP A 79 -6.89 -18.84 -8.95
C ASP A 79 -5.40 -18.63 -9.29
N SER A 80 -4.60 -18.09 -8.37
CA SER A 80 -3.15 -17.87 -8.56
C SER A 80 -2.33 -19.13 -8.81
N LEU A 81 -2.85 -20.31 -8.44
CA LEU A 81 -2.21 -21.61 -8.71
C LEU A 81 -2.17 -21.96 -10.21
N HIS A 82 -2.97 -21.28 -11.04
CA HIS A 82 -3.05 -21.50 -12.49
C HIS A 82 -2.58 -20.31 -13.33
N SER A 83 -2.05 -19.26 -12.71
CA SER A 83 -1.55 -18.08 -13.41
C SER A 83 -0.04 -18.17 -13.69
N ASP A 84 0.40 -17.65 -14.84
CA ASP A 84 1.82 -17.44 -15.17
C ASP A 84 2.48 -16.32 -14.32
N HIS A 85 1.80 -15.83 -13.29
CA HIS A 85 2.25 -14.76 -12.42
C HIS A 85 2.96 -15.30 -11.18
N PHE A 86 4.09 -14.69 -10.83
CA PHE A 86 4.78 -14.93 -9.57
C PHE A 86 4.31 -13.95 -8.49
N TYR A 87 3.83 -14.48 -7.37
CA TYR A 87 3.41 -13.67 -6.22
C TYR A 87 4.43 -13.75 -5.10
N SER A 88 4.80 -12.59 -4.54
CA SER A 88 5.70 -12.49 -3.40
C SER A 88 5.21 -11.45 -2.41
N SER A 89 5.27 -11.79 -1.12
CA SER A 89 4.96 -10.84 -0.04
C SER A 89 6.19 -10.00 0.26
N VAL A 90 6.09 -8.69 0.00
CA VAL A 90 7.19 -7.74 0.17
C VAL A 90 7.05 -6.86 1.41
N GLY A 91 5.92 -6.93 2.12
CA GLY A 91 5.70 -6.07 3.29
C GLY A 91 4.36 -6.30 4.00
N ARG A 92 4.20 -5.55 5.09
CA ARG A 92 2.97 -5.45 5.89
C ARG A 92 2.59 -3.99 6.01
N TYR A 93 1.30 -3.72 6.09
CA TYR A 93 0.76 -2.38 6.29
C TYR A 93 -0.26 -2.41 7.43
N ALA A 94 -0.63 -1.22 7.91
CA ALA A 94 -1.65 -1.06 8.94
C ALA A 94 -2.60 0.06 8.54
N ILE A 95 -3.89 -0.20 8.76
CA ILE A 95 -4.96 0.79 8.69
C ILE A 95 -5.42 1.01 10.12
N LEU A 96 -5.37 2.25 10.59
CA LEU A 96 -5.71 2.58 11.97
C LEU A 96 -6.91 3.53 12.01
N PRO A 97 -7.86 3.32 12.94
CA PRO A 97 -8.95 4.25 13.15
C PRO A 97 -8.46 5.56 13.74
N ILE A 98 -9.05 6.66 13.27
CA ILE A 98 -8.65 8.02 13.62
C ILE A 98 -9.88 8.90 13.91
N ALA A 99 -9.65 9.96 14.66
CA ALA A 99 -10.59 11.05 14.87
C ALA A 99 -9.85 12.39 14.93
N GLY A 100 -10.57 13.51 14.87
CA GLY A 100 -10.00 14.82 15.18
C GLY A 100 -9.62 14.94 16.66
N LYS A 101 -8.60 15.74 16.98
CA LYS A 101 -8.19 16.01 18.39
C LYS A 101 -9.32 16.61 19.24
N ASN A 102 -10.20 17.39 18.61
CA ASN A 102 -11.33 18.04 19.27
C ASN A 102 -12.61 17.17 19.24
N ASN A 103 -12.49 15.88 18.92
CA ASN A 103 -13.64 15.00 18.85
C ASN A 103 -14.23 14.79 20.27
N VAL A 104 -15.54 15.05 20.41
CA VAL A 104 -16.23 15.04 21.72
C VAL A 104 -16.39 13.63 22.29
N LEU A 105 -16.21 12.59 21.46
CA LEU A 105 -16.34 11.18 21.83
C LEU A 105 -15.02 10.55 22.30
N LEU A 106 -13.89 11.27 22.27
CA LEU A 106 -12.59 10.73 22.66
C LEU A 106 -12.57 10.21 24.10
N ASN A 107 -13.24 10.89 25.01
CA ASN A 107 -13.34 10.43 26.40
C ASN A 107 -14.04 9.07 26.51
N ASP A 108 -15.02 8.80 25.67
CA ASP A 108 -15.75 7.53 25.69
C ASP A 108 -14.94 6.41 25.03
N PHE A 109 -14.23 6.70 23.94
CA PHE A 109 -13.28 5.76 23.34
C PHE A 109 -12.14 5.41 24.30
N ASN A 110 -11.63 6.37 25.08
CA ASN A 110 -10.54 6.13 26.03
C ASN A 110 -10.95 5.31 27.25
N LYS A 111 -12.21 5.38 27.71
CA LYS A 111 -12.72 4.53 28.81
C LYS A 111 -12.77 3.05 28.41
N LYS A 112 -12.98 2.78 27.13
CA LYS A 112 -13.29 1.46 26.59
C LYS A 112 -12.63 1.29 25.22
N LYS A 113 -11.41 0.75 25.23
CA LYS A 113 -10.63 0.43 24.02
C LYS A 113 -11.47 -0.30 22.97
N LEU A 114 -11.20 -0.01 21.69
CA LEU A 114 -11.93 -0.54 20.55
C LEU A 114 -11.35 -1.90 20.17
N ASN A 115 -12.07 -2.97 20.53
CA ASN A 115 -11.84 -4.31 20.00
C ASN A 115 -12.57 -4.51 18.67
N SER A 116 -12.37 -5.68 18.03
CA SER A 116 -12.98 -6.01 16.73
C SER A 116 -14.50 -5.79 16.70
N LYS A 117 -15.24 -6.28 17.71
CA LYS A 117 -16.71 -6.08 17.80
C LYS A 117 -17.08 -4.60 17.87
N ARG A 118 -16.39 -3.79 18.66
CA ARG A 118 -16.66 -2.34 18.76
C ARG A 118 -16.31 -1.58 17.49
N LEU A 119 -15.27 -1.99 16.78
CA LEU A 119 -14.93 -1.41 15.47
C LEU A 119 -16.03 -1.74 14.44
N LYS A 120 -16.53 -2.98 14.43
CA LYS A 120 -17.68 -3.35 13.60
C LYS A 120 -18.90 -2.46 13.92
N GLU A 121 -19.28 -2.37 15.19
CA GLU A 121 -20.39 -1.51 15.68
C GLU A 121 -20.22 -0.03 15.27
N LEU A 122 -18.99 0.48 15.32
CA LEU A 122 -18.70 1.88 15.01
C LEU A 122 -18.78 2.17 13.51
N PHE A 123 -18.20 1.31 12.67
CA PHE A 123 -17.95 1.64 11.26
C PHE A 123 -18.95 1.06 10.26
N PHE A 124 -19.66 -0.01 10.58
CA PHE A 124 -20.52 -0.73 9.63
C PHE A 124 -21.97 -0.69 10.04
N GLU A 125 -22.85 -0.65 9.05
CA GLU A 125 -24.29 -0.89 9.23
C GLU A 125 -24.51 -2.32 9.74
N LYS A 126 -25.63 -2.54 10.43
CA LYS A 126 -25.98 -3.88 10.90
C LYS A 126 -26.06 -4.83 9.70
N ASP A 127 -25.22 -5.85 9.71
CA ASP A 127 -25.45 -7.01 8.87
C ASP A 127 -26.49 -7.91 9.56
N LEU A 128 -27.54 -8.25 8.82
CA LEU A 128 -28.61 -9.11 9.30
C LEU A 128 -28.15 -10.56 9.48
N ALA A 129 -27.00 -10.94 8.91
CA ALA A 129 -26.41 -12.27 8.99
C ALA A 129 -25.34 -12.44 10.09
N ASP A 130 -24.97 -11.39 10.82
CA ASP A 130 -23.99 -11.47 11.92
C ASP A 130 -24.75 -11.71 13.25
N ASP A 131 -24.91 -12.98 13.63
CA ASP A 131 -25.65 -13.42 14.83
C ASP A 131 -25.05 -12.86 16.15
N ASP A 132 -23.77 -12.45 16.13
CA ASP A 132 -23.07 -11.82 17.27
C ASP A 132 -23.32 -10.29 17.37
N TYR A 133 -24.02 -9.71 16.39
CA TYR A 133 -24.37 -8.29 16.34
C TYR A 133 -25.70 -8.02 17.04
N GLU A 134 -25.64 -7.74 18.35
CA GLU A 134 -26.76 -7.12 19.05
C GLU A 134 -26.93 -5.67 18.58
N SER A 135 -28.13 -5.35 18.09
CA SER A 135 -28.54 -4.01 17.67
C SER A 135 -28.57 -3.06 18.87
N THR A 136 -27.42 -2.51 19.25
CA THR A 136 -27.39 -1.31 20.07
C THR A 136 -27.71 -0.13 19.15
N LYS A 137 -28.89 0.48 19.29
CA LYS A 137 -29.21 1.81 18.73
C LYS A 137 -27.96 2.68 18.81
N ASP A 138 -27.52 3.27 17.69
CA ASP A 138 -26.26 4.01 17.50
C ASP A 138 -25.56 4.38 18.82
N LYS A 139 -24.79 3.41 19.32
CA LYS A 139 -24.11 3.51 20.61
C LYS A 139 -23.08 4.62 20.61
N TYR A 140 -22.57 4.93 19.42
CA TYR A 140 -21.68 6.03 19.14
C TYR A 140 -22.44 6.95 18.19
N HIS A 141 -22.82 8.14 18.65
CA HIS A 141 -23.36 9.21 17.79
C HIS A 141 -22.23 9.83 16.94
N ALA A 142 -21.43 8.99 16.28
CA ALA A 142 -20.27 9.36 15.50
C ALA A 142 -20.62 9.48 14.02
N THR A 143 -20.10 10.50 13.35
CA THR A 143 -20.16 10.55 11.89
C THR A 143 -19.01 9.74 11.32
N VAL A 144 -19.31 8.59 10.71
CA VAL A 144 -18.29 7.80 10.01
C VAL A 144 -17.98 8.45 8.65
N TYR A 145 -16.70 8.59 8.35
CA TYR A 145 -16.20 9.02 7.05
C TYR A 145 -15.38 7.90 6.40
N SER A 146 -15.76 7.52 5.18
CA SER A 146 -15.09 6.49 4.37
C SER A 146 -14.81 7.01 2.97
N GLY A 147 -13.84 6.42 2.27
CA GLY A 147 -13.52 6.74 0.90
C GLY A 147 -14.41 6.00 -0.09
N TYR A 148 -14.76 6.66 -1.20
CA TYR A 148 -15.74 6.12 -2.17
C TYR A 148 -15.12 5.18 -3.22
N HIS A 149 -13.87 5.42 -3.62
CA HIS A 149 -13.26 4.70 -4.74
C HIS A 149 -12.78 3.30 -4.34
N SER A 150 -12.72 2.39 -5.31
CA SER A 150 -12.20 1.02 -5.13
C SER A 150 -10.72 0.96 -4.72
N SER A 151 -9.97 2.04 -4.95
CA SER A 151 -8.58 2.18 -4.50
C SER A 151 -8.44 2.77 -3.09
N SER A 152 -9.56 3.09 -2.41
CA SER A 152 -9.56 3.60 -1.05
C SER A 152 -9.15 2.52 -0.04
N VAL A 153 -8.54 2.96 1.07
CA VAL A 153 -8.37 2.16 2.30
C VAL A 153 -9.66 1.54 2.83
N THR A 154 -10.82 2.05 2.39
CA THR A 154 -12.14 1.50 2.73
C THR A 154 -12.29 0.06 2.25
N GLN A 155 -11.74 -0.30 1.08
CA GLN A 155 -11.82 -1.66 0.56
C GLN A 155 -11.15 -2.69 1.49
N PRO A 156 -9.83 -2.60 1.77
CA PRO A 156 -9.18 -3.56 2.67
C PRO A 156 -9.71 -3.48 4.10
N PHE A 157 -10.13 -2.30 4.58
CA PHE A 157 -10.74 -2.16 5.91
C PHE A 157 -12.05 -2.94 6.03
N ALA A 158 -12.95 -2.82 5.05
CA ALA A 158 -14.22 -3.55 5.03
C ALA A 158 -13.99 -5.07 4.95
N VAL A 159 -13.15 -5.50 4.01
CA VAL A 159 -12.83 -6.92 3.80
C VAL A 159 -12.22 -7.56 5.04
N HIS A 160 -11.37 -6.83 5.78
CA HIS A 160 -10.78 -7.31 7.04
C HIS A 160 -11.85 -7.73 8.07
N PHE A 161 -12.98 -7.04 8.10
CA PHE A 161 -14.09 -7.34 9.01
C PHE A 161 -15.15 -8.27 8.40
N GLY A 162 -14.96 -8.73 7.16
CA GLY A 162 -15.92 -9.57 6.43
C GLY A 162 -17.08 -8.80 5.79
N TYR A 163 -16.95 -7.49 5.59
CA TYR A 163 -17.97 -6.64 4.99
C TYR A 163 -17.56 -6.12 3.61
N GLU A 164 -18.55 -5.65 2.86
CA GLU A 164 -18.34 -4.85 1.66
C GLU A 164 -18.22 -3.36 2.00
N PRO A 165 -17.48 -2.55 1.21
CA PRO A 165 -17.44 -1.08 1.38
C PRO A 165 -18.81 -0.41 1.35
N SER A 166 -19.79 -1.05 0.71
CA SER A 166 -21.18 -0.57 0.67
C SER A 166 -21.85 -0.62 2.04
N ASN A 167 -21.38 -1.49 2.96
CA ASN A 167 -21.90 -1.62 4.32
C ASN A 167 -21.36 -0.56 5.29
N MET A 168 -20.45 0.31 4.86
CA MET A 168 -19.93 1.40 5.70
C MET A 168 -21.04 2.40 6.06
N LYS A 169 -21.06 2.79 7.34
CA LYS A 169 -21.91 3.87 7.87
C LYS A 169 -21.48 5.23 7.33
N GLY A 170 -22.40 6.19 7.47
CA GLY A 170 -22.08 7.61 7.39
C GLY A 170 -21.78 8.13 5.98
N LYS A 171 -20.81 9.03 5.89
CA LYS A 171 -20.54 9.84 4.69
C LYS A 171 -19.38 9.25 3.88
N LYS A 172 -19.59 9.16 2.57
CA LYS A 172 -18.56 8.75 1.61
C LYS A 172 -17.89 9.97 0.99
N ILE A 173 -16.57 10.00 1.00
CA ILE A 173 -15.75 11.07 0.45
C ILE A 173 -15.14 10.60 -0.87
N SER A 174 -15.34 11.40 -1.91
CA SER A 174 -14.69 11.20 -3.21
C SER A 174 -13.26 11.76 -3.21
N GLY A 175 -12.41 11.21 -4.07
CA GLY A 175 -11.01 11.62 -4.18
C GLY A 175 -10.05 10.75 -3.37
N ASP A 176 -8.95 11.35 -2.91
CA ASP A 176 -7.88 10.65 -2.21
C ASP A 176 -8.20 10.48 -0.72
N ASP A 177 -7.73 9.38 -0.11
CA ASP A 177 -7.97 9.09 1.31
C ASP A 177 -7.32 10.11 2.25
N ILE A 178 -6.40 10.96 1.76
CA ILE A 178 -5.95 12.13 2.54
C ILE A 178 -7.12 13.04 2.95
N TYR A 179 -8.22 13.08 2.18
CA TYR A 179 -9.39 13.87 2.51
C TYR A 179 -10.19 13.35 3.71
N LEU A 180 -9.99 12.08 4.09
CA LEU A 180 -10.54 11.54 5.34
C LEU A 180 -9.95 12.23 6.57
N ILE A 181 -8.67 12.61 6.52
CA ILE A 181 -7.98 13.39 7.57
C ILE A 181 -8.67 14.75 7.74
N ASN A 182 -8.91 15.44 6.62
CA ASN A 182 -9.54 16.76 6.62
C ASN A 182 -10.98 16.71 7.16
N ALA A 183 -11.70 15.62 6.91
CA ALA A 183 -13.08 15.45 7.35
C ALA A 183 -13.17 15.32 8.88
N VAL A 184 -12.36 14.44 9.47
CA VAL A 184 -12.36 14.23 10.93
C VAL A 184 -11.80 15.41 11.71
N GLN A 185 -10.94 16.24 11.09
CA GLN A 185 -10.48 17.50 11.70
C GLN A 185 -11.57 18.57 11.78
N LYS A 186 -12.56 18.54 10.86
CA LYS A 186 -13.63 19.54 10.77
C LYS A 186 -14.92 19.12 11.47
N ASP A 187 -15.09 17.84 11.77
CA ASP A 187 -16.27 17.29 12.44
C ASP A 187 -15.91 16.78 13.84
N THR A 188 -16.45 17.42 14.88
CA THR A 188 -16.20 17.06 16.27
C THR A 188 -16.84 15.73 16.69
N THR A 189 -17.67 15.10 15.85
CA THR A 189 -18.12 13.70 16.05
C THR A 189 -17.53 12.76 15.00
N GLY A 190 -16.70 13.28 14.09
CA GLY A 190 -16.15 12.57 12.94
C GLY A 190 -15.13 11.52 13.32
N VAL A 191 -15.31 10.30 12.80
CA VAL A 191 -14.36 9.20 12.87
C VAL A 191 -14.07 8.65 11.47
N SER A 192 -12.86 8.14 11.28
CA SER A 192 -12.45 7.50 10.04
C SER A 192 -11.34 6.48 10.33
N PHE A 193 -10.66 6.02 9.31
CA PHE A 193 -9.50 5.15 9.38
C PHE A 193 -8.59 5.44 8.20
N ASN A 194 -7.28 5.24 8.37
CA ASN A 194 -6.35 5.52 7.30
C ASN A 194 -5.04 4.73 7.41
N ASN A 195 -4.26 4.74 6.35
CA ASN A 195 -2.91 4.16 6.32
C ASN A 195 -1.90 5.03 7.07
N LEU A 196 -0.82 4.41 7.54
CA LEU A 196 0.23 5.07 8.32
C LEU A 196 0.89 6.25 7.58
N ASN A 197 1.04 6.17 6.25
CA ASN A 197 1.63 7.25 5.44
C ASN A 197 0.78 8.54 5.43
N TYR A 198 -0.53 8.42 5.64
CA TYR A 198 -1.42 9.56 5.75
C TYR A 198 -1.62 10.01 7.19
N ILE A 199 -1.44 9.12 8.17
CA ILE A 199 -1.54 9.40 9.60
C ILE A 199 -0.27 10.07 10.15
N PHE A 200 0.91 9.63 9.72
CA PHE A 200 2.20 10.14 10.19
C PHE A 200 2.84 11.07 9.18
N ASP A 201 3.57 12.07 9.67
CA ASP A 201 4.50 12.84 8.86
C ASP A 201 5.77 12.00 8.62
N LEU A 202 6.14 11.80 7.35
CA LEU A 202 7.23 10.89 6.98
C LEU A 202 8.61 11.41 7.41
N ASN A 203 8.77 12.71 7.62
CA ASN A 203 10.04 13.34 8.00
C ASN A 203 10.24 13.28 9.52
N SER A 204 9.30 13.84 10.28
CA SER A 204 9.35 13.92 11.75
C SER A 204 8.97 12.62 12.44
N ARG A 205 8.32 11.69 11.71
CA ARG A 205 7.77 10.44 12.24
C ARG A 205 6.69 10.65 13.31
N GLN A 206 6.21 11.88 13.46
CA GLN A 206 5.15 12.23 14.40
C GLN A 206 3.77 12.07 13.76
N LEU A 207 2.77 11.88 14.62
CA LEU A 207 1.37 11.93 14.20
C LEU A 207 1.07 13.32 13.60
N LYS A 208 0.34 13.36 12.48
CA LYS A 208 -0.08 14.64 11.91
C LYS A 208 -0.91 15.45 12.91
N ASN A 209 -0.82 16.77 12.79
CA ASN A 209 -1.55 17.68 13.67
C ASN A 209 -3.08 17.48 13.55
N GLU A 210 -3.79 17.82 14.62
CA GLU A 210 -5.25 17.82 14.71
C GLU A 210 -5.96 16.47 14.52
N ILE A 211 -5.23 15.36 14.48
CA ILE A 211 -5.80 14.01 14.58
C ILE A 211 -5.27 13.26 15.79
N VAL A 212 -6.00 12.21 16.17
CA VAL A 212 -5.61 11.19 17.13
C VAL A 212 -5.92 9.81 16.56
N ILE A 213 -5.15 8.81 16.96
CA ILE A 213 -5.46 7.40 16.70
C ILE A 213 -6.42 6.93 17.79
N LEU A 214 -7.52 6.30 17.42
CA LEU A 214 -8.47 5.77 18.40
C LEU A 214 -7.85 4.57 19.14
N PRO A 215 -8.08 4.44 20.46
CA PRO A 215 -7.42 3.43 21.28
C PRO A 215 -7.94 2.02 20.93
N LEU A 216 -7.04 1.15 20.48
CA LEU A 216 -7.32 -0.25 20.18
C LEU A 216 -7.07 -1.15 21.41
N ASP A 217 -7.80 -2.27 21.48
CA ASP A 217 -7.63 -3.33 22.51
C ASP A 217 -6.34 -4.14 22.29
#